data_AF-A0A6N8JAG9-F1
#
_entry.id   AF-A0A6N8JAG9-F1
#
_cell.length_a   1.000
_cell.length_b   1.000
_cell.length_c   1.000
_cell.angle_alpha   90.00
_cell.angle_beta   90.00
_cell.angle_gamma   90.00
#
_symmetry.space_group_name_H-M   'P 1'
#
loop_
_entity.id
_entity.type
_entity.pdbx_description
1 polymer ?
#
loop_
_entity_poly.entity_id
_entity_poly.type
_entity_poly.pdbx_seq_one_letter_code
_entity_poly.pdbx_strand_id
1 'polypeptide(L)'
;MLIVSNLIHHYEKHESQTIKNKELTKKKLILAVSIRASNGWYQSFTQDIEDNTTYGMLEMPVLGIGGNIGGKTLKMSLPQKAKNAKVVELADCGHFVLEEKPEEVLDLMVDFLGNGLCTQPAYGENL
;
A
#
# COMPACT_ATOMS: atom_id res chain seq x y z
N MET A 1 -15.70 26.47 52.71
CA MET A 1 -14.62 26.11 51.77
C MET A 1 -14.81 24.74 51.10
N LEU A 2 -15.38 23.72 51.79
CA LEU A 2 -15.62 22.37 51.22
C LEU A 2 -16.64 22.31 50.07
N ILE A 3 -17.71 23.13 50.10
CA ILE A 3 -18.78 23.09 49.10
C ILE A 3 -18.28 23.55 47.71
N VAL A 4 -17.47 24.61 47.67
CA VAL A 4 -16.90 25.15 46.42
C VAL A 4 -15.90 24.18 45.79
N SER A 5 -15.10 23.49 46.61
CA SER A 5 -14.14 22.48 46.12
C SER A 5 -14.84 21.27 45.48
N ASN A 6 -15.94 20.80 46.06
CA ASN A 6 -16.74 19.70 45.49
C ASN A 6 -17.42 20.09 44.17
N LEU A 7 -17.87 21.34 44.06
CA LEU A 7 -18.43 21.87 42.81
C LEU A 7 -17.36 21.90 41.71
N ILE A 8 -16.18 22.48 41.97
CA ILE A 8 -15.08 22.53 40.99
C ILE A 8 -14.69 21.12 40.52
N HIS A 9 -14.53 20.17 41.45
CA HIS A 9 -14.19 18.77 41.12
C HIS A 9 -15.27 18.09 40.28
N HIS A 10 -16.55 18.38 40.53
CA HIS A 10 -17.66 17.86 39.74
C HIS A 10 -17.66 18.44 38.32
N TYR A 11 -17.46 19.75 38.17
CA TYR A 11 -17.38 20.43 36.88
C TYR A 11 -16.21 19.92 36.02
N GLU A 12 -15.00 19.81 36.58
CA GLU A 12 -13.82 19.30 35.87
C GLU A 12 -14.02 17.84 35.41
N LYS A 13 -14.63 17.00 36.25
CA LYS A 13 -14.96 15.61 35.89
C LYS A 13 -15.97 15.54 34.75
N HIS A 14 -16.98 16.41 34.75
CA HIS A 14 -17.98 16.50 33.68
C HIS A 14 -17.38 16.97 32.34
N GLU A 15 -16.49 17.96 32.38
CA GLU A 15 -15.79 18.46 31.19
C GLU A 15 -14.86 17.39 30.61
N SER A 16 -14.08 16.71 31.46
CA SER A 16 -13.18 15.62 31.06
C SER A 16 -13.93 14.45 30.39
N GLN A 17 -15.09 14.06 30.93
CA GLN A 17 -15.95 13.03 30.35
C GLN A 17 -16.51 13.45 28.98
N THR A 18 -16.91 14.71 28.84
CA THR A 18 -17.45 15.26 27.59
C THR A 18 -16.39 15.25 26.48
N ILE A 19 -15.16 15.65 26.80
CA ILE A 19 -14.03 15.63 25.86
C ILE A 19 -13.72 14.20 25.43
N LYS A 20 -13.63 13.26 26.39
CA LYS A 20 -13.38 11.82 26.09
C LYS A 20 -14.45 11.21 25.19
N ASN A 21 -15.73 11.54 25.41
CA ASN A 21 -16.83 11.03 24.58
C ASN A 21 -16.79 11.59 23.14
N LYS A 22 -16.44 12.87 22.98
CA LYS A 22 -16.25 13.48 21.65
C LYS A 22 -15.10 12.82 20.89
N GLU A 23 -13.97 12.60 21.54
CA GLU A 23 -12.81 11.92 20.95
C GLU A 23 -13.13 10.46 20.57
N LEU A 24 -13.85 9.73 21.43
CA LEU A 24 -14.28 8.37 21.13
C LEU A 24 -15.22 8.31 19.92
N THR A 25 -16.17 9.25 19.84
CA THR A 25 -17.11 9.34 18.72
C THR A 25 -16.38 9.65 17.42
N LYS A 26 -15.42 10.58 17.46
CA LYS A 26 -14.58 10.92 16.30
C LYS A 26 -13.74 9.72 15.83
N LYS A 27 -13.09 9.01 16.76
CA LYS A 27 -12.34 7.79 16.46
C LYS A 27 -13.22 6.70 15.84
N LYS A 28 -14.43 6.49 16.39
CA LYS A 28 -15.40 5.52 15.86
C LYS A 28 -15.88 5.89 14.45
N LEU A 29 -16.12 7.17 14.19
CA LEU A 29 -16.52 7.65 12.86
C LEU A 29 -15.39 7.45 11.85
N ILE A 30 -14.16 7.83 12.19
CA ILE A 30 -12.98 7.62 11.34
C ILE A 30 -12.84 6.13 11.02
N LEU A 31 -12.93 5.26 12.02
CA LEU A 31 -12.88 3.81 11.82
C LEU A 31 -13.97 3.30 10.86
N ALA A 32 -15.21 3.75 11.02
CA ALA A 32 -16.33 3.32 10.17
C ALA A 32 -16.17 3.78 8.70
N VAL A 33 -15.67 5.00 8.49
CA VAL A 33 -15.38 5.52 7.14
C VAL A 33 -14.19 4.78 6.52
N SER A 34 -13.13 4.54 7.30
CA SER A 34 -11.95 3.78 6.83
C SER A 34 -12.31 2.36 6.40
N ILE A 35 -13.08 1.62 7.21
CA ILE A 35 -13.51 0.25 6.86
C ILE A 35 -14.36 0.27 5.59
N ARG A 36 -15.28 1.24 5.46
CA ARG A 36 -16.10 1.38 4.25
C ARG A 36 -15.25 1.62 3.01
N ALA A 37 -14.28 2.52 3.11
CA ALA A 37 -13.38 2.84 2.00
C ALA A 37 -12.53 1.63 1.59
N SER A 38 -11.95 0.90 2.55
CA SER A 38 -11.18 -0.32 2.27
C SER A 38 -12.03 -1.41 1.63
N ASN A 39 -13.28 -1.59 2.07
CA ASN A 39 -14.20 -2.55 1.45
C ASN A 39 -14.64 -2.12 0.04
N GLY A 40 -14.64 -0.81 -0.25
CA GLY A 40 -14.98 -0.27 -1.56
C GLY A 40 -14.08 -0.78 -2.68
N TRP A 41 -12.79 -1.04 -2.40
CA TRP A 41 -11.86 -1.61 -3.39
C TRP A 41 -12.25 -3.02 -3.83
N TYR A 42 -12.79 -3.84 -2.92
CA TYR A 42 -13.28 -5.17 -3.29
C TYR A 42 -14.62 -5.11 -4.03
N GLN A 43 -15.43 -4.10 -3.75
CA GLN A 43 -16.72 -3.89 -4.43
C GLN A 43 -16.54 -3.43 -5.87
N SER A 44 -15.41 -2.80 -6.23
CA SER A 44 -15.13 -2.36 -7.60
C SER A 44 -14.68 -3.49 -8.52
N PHE A 45 -14.37 -4.69 -8.02
CA PHE A 45 -13.78 -5.77 -8.81
C PHE A 45 -14.55 -6.13 -10.08
N THR A 46 -15.89 -6.11 -10.04
CA THR A 46 -16.69 -6.38 -11.26
C THR A 46 -16.44 -5.33 -12.34
N GLN A 47 -16.38 -4.06 -11.95
CA GLN A 47 -16.05 -2.96 -12.87
C GLN A 47 -14.60 -3.08 -13.35
N ASP A 48 -13.65 -3.37 -12.46
CA ASP A 48 -12.23 -3.51 -12.81
C ASP A 48 -12.00 -4.65 -13.82
N ILE A 49 -12.79 -5.74 -13.74
CA ILE A 49 -12.77 -6.84 -14.72
C ILE A 49 -13.25 -6.35 -16.08
N GLU A 50 -14.37 -5.63 -16.14
CA GLU A 50 -14.90 -5.05 -17.38
C GLU A 50 -13.89 -4.08 -18.00
N ASP A 51 -13.33 -3.17 -17.20
CA ASP A 51 -12.36 -2.18 -17.64
C ASP A 51 -11.09 -2.84 -18.20
N ASN A 52 -10.59 -3.88 -17.54
CA ASN A 52 -9.43 -4.64 -18.00
C ASN A 52 -9.62 -5.34 -19.37
N THR A 53 -10.87 -5.58 -19.80
CA THR A 53 -11.13 -6.08 -21.17
C THR A 53 -10.93 -5.01 -22.24
N THR A 54 -11.04 -3.73 -21.87
CA THR A 54 -10.95 -2.60 -22.79
C THR A 54 -9.51 -2.12 -23.02
N TYR A 55 -8.60 -2.39 -22.08
CA TYR A 55 -7.21 -1.96 -22.18
C TYR A 55 -6.41 -2.75 -23.21
N GLY A 56 -5.67 -2.00 -24.04
CA GLY A 56 -4.72 -2.53 -25.01
C GLY A 56 -3.44 -3.07 -24.36
N MET A 57 -2.55 -3.61 -25.20
CA MET A 57 -1.24 -4.09 -24.75
C MET A 57 -0.35 -2.94 -24.28
N LEU A 58 0.38 -3.18 -23.19
CA LEU A 58 1.44 -2.31 -22.71
C LEU A 58 2.68 -2.49 -23.60
N GLU A 59 3.06 -1.40 -24.28
CA GLU A 59 4.22 -1.37 -25.20
C GLU A 59 5.54 -1.03 -24.46
N MET A 60 5.45 -0.33 -23.33
CA MET A 60 6.62 -0.02 -22.49
C MET A 60 7.17 -1.28 -21.80
N PRO A 61 8.43 -1.27 -21.35
CA PRO A 61 8.94 -2.31 -20.45
C PRO A 61 8.09 -2.39 -19.18
N VAL A 62 7.78 -3.61 -18.73
CA VAL A 62 7.00 -3.86 -17.50
C VAL A 62 7.73 -4.86 -16.62
N LEU A 63 7.90 -4.52 -15.35
CA LEU A 63 8.41 -5.43 -14.32
C LEU A 63 7.27 -5.90 -13.42
N GLY A 64 7.07 -7.21 -13.32
CA GLY A 64 6.21 -7.84 -12.32
C GLY A 64 7.06 -8.54 -11.26
N ILE A 65 6.89 -8.18 -9.99
CA ILE A 65 7.55 -8.83 -8.85
C ILE A 65 6.47 -9.49 -8.00
N GLY A 66 6.63 -10.77 -7.68
CA GLY A 66 5.71 -11.47 -6.79
C GLY A 66 6.40 -12.56 -5.98
N GLY A 67 5.83 -12.89 -4.82
CA GLY A 67 6.24 -14.08 -4.05
C GLY A 67 5.78 -15.38 -4.70
N ASN A 68 5.80 -16.49 -3.99
CA ASN A 68 5.63 -17.84 -4.56
C ASN A 68 4.32 -18.01 -5.38
N ILE A 69 3.16 -17.63 -4.82
CA ILE A 69 1.87 -17.73 -5.52
C ILE A 69 1.65 -16.54 -6.47
N GLY A 70 1.99 -15.33 -6.02
CA GLY A 70 1.80 -14.11 -6.80
C GLY A 70 2.65 -14.06 -8.06
N GLY A 71 3.92 -14.45 -7.96
CA GLY A 71 4.88 -14.52 -9.05
C GLY A 71 4.48 -15.54 -10.11
N LYS A 72 3.98 -16.72 -9.72
CA LYS A 72 3.43 -17.72 -10.66
C LYS A 72 2.21 -17.18 -11.40
N THR A 73 1.29 -16.53 -10.69
CA THR A 73 0.12 -15.89 -11.30
C THR A 73 0.52 -14.82 -12.29
N LEU A 74 1.47 -13.94 -11.91
CA LEU A 74 2.00 -12.88 -12.78
C LEU A 74 2.71 -13.45 -14.02
N LYS A 75 3.48 -14.54 -13.89
CA LYS A 75 4.12 -15.20 -15.04
C LYS A 75 3.11 -15.68 -16.08
N MET A 76 1.90 -16.07 -15.65
CA MET A 76 0.84 -16.52 -16.57
C MET A 76 0.07 -15.35 -17.18
N SER A 77 -0.25 -14.32 -16.40
CA SER A 77 -1.16 -13.24 -16.84
C SER A 77 -0.45 -12.06 -17.49
N LEU A 78 0.72 -11.63 -16.97
CA LEU A 78 1.37 -10.39 -17.39
C LEU A 78 1.82 -10.38 -18.86
N PRO A 79 2.38 -11.49 -19.41
CA PRO A 79 2.74 -11.54 -20.83
C PRO A 79 1.55 -11.40 -21.79
N GLN A 80 0.33 -11.66 -21.33
CA GLN A 80 -0.90 -11.47 -22.14
C GLN A 80 -1.33 -10.01 -22.24
N LYS A 81 -0.72 -9.12 -21.43
CA LYS A 81 -1.08 -7.69 -21.33
C LYS A 81 0.10 -6.75 -21.58
N ALA A 82 1.33 -7.25 -21.57
CA ALA A 82 2.53 -6.47 -21.84
C ALA A 82 3.48 -7.23 -22.75
N LYS A 83 3.92 -6.60 -23.86
CA LYS A 83 4.84 -7.24 -24.81
C LYS A 83 6.23 -7.44 -24.23
N ASN A 84 6.68 -6.47 -23.43
CA ASN A 84 8.02 -6.40 -22.85
C ASN A 84 7.98 -6.67 -21.34
N ALA A 85 7.37 -7.79 -20.95
CA ALA A 85 7.19 -8.17 -19.55
C ALA A 85 8.40 -8.95 -19.01
N LYS A 86 9.00 -8.48 -17.92
CA LYS A 86 9.93 -9.24 -17.06
C LYS A 86 9.19 -9.60 -15.78
N VAL A 87 9.08 -10.89 -15.46
CA VAL A 87 8.47 -11.34 -14.20
C VAL A 87 9.51 -12.02 -13.33
N VAL A 88 9.63 -11.57 -12.09
CA VAL A 88 10.53 -12.12 -11.08
C VAL A 88 9.69 -12.72 -9.95
N GLU A 89 9.98 -13.97 -9.62
CA GLU A 89 9.39 -14.68 -8.49
C GLU A 89 10.42 -14.71 -7.37
N LEU A 90 10.09 -14.11 -6.23
CA LEU A 90 10.94 -14.13 -5.05
C LEU A 90 10.73 -15.44 -4.28
N ALA A 91 11.83 -16.17 -4.07
CA ALA A 91 11.81 -17.40 -3.29
C ALA A 91 11.51 -17.10 -1.81
N ASP A 92 10.80 -18.03 -1.16
CA ASP A 92 10.44 -17.94 0.26
C ASP A 92 9.75 -16.63 0.66
N CYS A 93 8.97 -16.06 -0.25
CA CYS A 93 8.22 -14.83 -0.07
C CYS A 93 6.73 -15.04 -0.37
N GLY A 94 5.87 -14.48 0.47
CA GLY A 94 4.41 -14.56 0.41
C GLY A 94 3.77 -13.45 -0.40
N HIS A 95 2.86 -12.71 0.22
CA HIS A 95 2.08 -11.67 -0.44
C HIS A 95 2.73 -10.29 -0.32
N PHE A 96 3.37 -10.00 0.81
CA PHE A 96 3.89 -8.67 1.13
C PHE A 96 5.37 -8.57 0.77
N VAL A 97 5.67 -8.65 -0.53
CA VAL A 97 7.05 -8.69 -1.04
C VAL A 97 7.93 -7.55 -0.54
N LEU A 98 7.35 -6.35 -0.37
CA LEU A 98 8.04 -5.16 0.14
C LEU A 98 8.43 -5.27 1.61
N GLU A 99 7.65 -5.99 2.41
CA GLU A 99 7.93 -6.20 3.84
C GLU A 99 8.83 -7.42 4.06
N GLU A 100 8.62 -8.47 3.28
CA GLU A 100 9.31 -9.75 3.45
C GLU A 100 10.71 -9.75 2.84
N LYS A 101 10.90 -9.10 1.69
CA LYS A 101 12.16 -9.09 0.91
C LYS A 101 12.51 -7.67 0.42
N PRO A 102 12.63 -6.67 1.32
CA PRO A 102 12.79 -5.27 0.93
C PRO A 102 14.04 -4.99 0.09
N GLU A 103 15.19 -5.60 0.43
CA GLU A 103 16.45 -5.40 -0.29
C GLU A 103 16.38 -5.99 -1.71
N GLU A 104 15.91 -7.24 -1.85
CA GLU A 104 15.76 -7.88 -3.15
C GLU A 104 14.79 -7.12 -4.06
N VAL A 105 13.68 -6.61 -3.50
CA VAL A 105 12.73 -5.79 -4.27
C VAL A 105 13.36 -4.46 -4.70
N LEU A 106 14.12 -3.80 -3.81
CA LEU A 106 14.79 -2.54 -4.11
C LEU A 106 15.80 -2.71 -5.25
N ASP A 107 16.65 -3.73 -5.19
CA ASP A 107 17.65 -4.01 -6.22
C ASP A 107 16.99 -4.24 -7.58
N LEU A 108 15.92 -5.04 -7.61
CA LEU A 108 15.14 -5.28 -8.82
C LEU A 108 14.52 -4.00 -9.39
N MET A 109 14.02 -3.11 -8.53
CA MET A 109 13.45 -1.83 -8.95
C MET A 109 14.52 -0.88 -9.48
N VAL A 110 15.67 -0.77 -8.80
CA VAL A 110 16.80 0.07 -9.21
C VAL A 110 17.37 -0.43 -10.53
N ASP A 111 17.59 -1.73 -10.69
CA ASP A 111 18.07 -2.32 -11.93
C ASP A 111 17.10 -2.06 -13.10
N PHE A 112 15.80 -2.21 -12.85
CA PHE A 112 14.80 -2.03 -13.90
C PHE A 112 14.67 -0.57 -14.33
N LEU A 113 14.66 0.36 -13.37
CA LEU A 113 14.53 1.79 -13.65
C LEU A 113 15.84 2.39 -14.16
N GLY A 114 16.99 1.99 -13.61
CA GLY A 114 18.32 2.45 -14.00
C GLY A 114 18.73 2.01 -15.41
N ASN A 115 18.36 0.79 -15.81
CA ASN A 115 18.55 0.35 -17.20
C ASN A 115 17.60 1.04 -18.19
N GLY A 116 16.51 1.67 -17.72
CA GLY A 116 15.57 2.46 -18.53
C GLY A 116 15.81 3.97 -18.52
N LEU A 117 16.55 4.49 -17.53
CA LEU A 117 16.80 5.91 -17.33
C LEU A 117 18.30 6.15 -17.11
N CYS A 118 18.97 6.49 -18.20
CA CYS A 118 20.32 7.07 -18.25
C CYS A 118 21.48 6.14 -17.83
N THR A 119 22.31 5.80 -18.82
CA THR A 119 23.76 5.72 -18.63
C THR A 119 24.25 7.02 -17.98
N GLN A 120 24.53 7.01 -16.69
CA GLN A 120 25.51 7.93 -16.10
C GLN A 120 26.73 7.10 -15.65
N PRO A 121 27.95 7.60 -15.88
CA PRO A 121 29.15 6.88 -15.49
C PRO A 121 29.21 6.73 -13.98
N ALA A 122 29.72 5.58 -13.54
CA ALA A 122 29.97 5.26 -12.15
C ALA A 122 30.66 6.42 -11.42
N TYR A 123 29.98 7.00 -10.42
CA TYR A 123 30.65 7.82 -9.43
C TYR A 123 31.34 6.87 -8.45
N GLY A 124 32.67 6.74 -8.55
CA GLY A 124 33.44 5.95 -7.60
C GLY A 124 34.87 5.56 -7.97
N GLU A 125 35.60 6.35 -8.76
CA GLU A 125 37.07 6.33 -8.70
C GLU A 125 37.56 7.74 -8.36
N ASN A 126 38.41 7.81 -7.33
CA ASN A 126 39.13 8.97 -6.78
C ASN A 126 38.40 9.78 -5.70
N LEU A 127 38.50 9.30 -4.46
CA LEU A 127 39.11 10.05 -3.35
C LEU A 127 39.92 9.07 -2.47
#